data_AF-A8UEN5-F1
#
_entry.id   AF-A8UEN5-F1
#
_cell.length_a   1.000
_cell.length_b   1.000
_cell.length_c   1.000
_cell.angle_alpha   90.00
_cell.angle_beta   90.00
_cell.angle_gamma   90.00
#
_symmetry.space_group_name_H-M   'P 1'
#
loop_
_entity.id
_entity.type
_entity.pdbx_description
1 polymer ?
#
loop_
_entity_poly.entity_id
_entity_poly.type
_entity_poly.pdbx_seq_one_letter_code
_entity_poly.pdbx_strand_id
1 'polypeptide(L)'
;RYSHVVCKKADVDTSKRAGELSDEEVEKIVTIMSNPRQYKIPDWFLNRQKDVKDGKFSQIMSNVLDSKIREDLERLKKIRVHRGLRHYWGLRVRGQHTKTTGRRGRTVGVSKKK
;
A
#
# COMPACT_ATOMS: atom_id res chain seq x y z
N ARG A 1 -3.23 10.89 5.22
CA ARG A 1 -2.53 11.80 4.27
C ARG A 1 -3.23 11.83 2.92
N TYR A 2 -3.29 10.71 2.19
CA TYR A 2 -4.02 10.64 0.93
C TYR A 2 -5.51 11.00 1.09
N SER A 3 -6.18 10.39 2.07
CA SER A 3 -7.58 10.69 2.45
C SER A 3 -7.86 12.18 2.61
N HIS A 4 -7.04 12.88 3.38
CA HIS A 4 -7.20 14.31 3.65
C HIS A 4 -7.04 15.19 2.39
N VAL A 5 -6.14 14.81 1.47
CA VAL A 5 -6.01 15.50 0.18
C VAL A 5 -7.25 15.27 -0.68
N VAL A 6 -7.77 14.05 -0.71
CA VAL A 6 -8.99 13.71 -1.45
C VAL A 6 -10.18 14.49 -0.90
N CYS A 7 -10.40 14.52 0.42
CA CYS A 7 -11.49 15.30 1.04
C CYS A 7 -11.37 16.80 0.71
N LYS A 8 -10.15 17.37 0.77
CA LYS A 8 -9.90 18.77 0.38
C LYS A 8 -10.11 19.05 -1.11
N LYS A 9 -9.98 18.04 -1.98
CA LYS A 9 -10.24 18.17 -3.41
C LYS A 9 -11.69 17.92 -3.77
N ALA A 10 -12.41 17.19 -2.90
CA ALA A 10 -13.85 16.95 -3.00
C ALA A 10 -14.68 18.08 -2.36
N ASP A 11 -14.02 19.09 -1.79
CA ASP A 11 -14.63 20.16 -0.98
C ASP A 11 -15.52 19.64 0.18
N VAL A 12 -15.15 18.48 0.73
CA VAL A 12 -15.81 17.89 1.90
C VAL A 12 -15.10 18.32 3.17
N ASP A 13 -15.87 18.83 4.12
CA ASP A 13 -15.33 19.20 5.43
C ASP A 13 -14.80 17.96 6.16
N THR A 14 -13.55 18.04 6.60
CA THR A 14 -12.85 16.99 7.31
C THR A 14 -13.32 16.79 8.76
N SER A 15 -14.07 17.74 9.33
CA SER A 15 -14.66 17.58 10.67
C SER A 15 -16.05 16.95 10.69
N LYS A 16 -16.74 16.87 9.54
CA LYS A 16 -18.02 16.17 9.41
C LYS A 16 -17.89 14.68 9.75
N ARG A 17 -18.95 14.09 10.30
CA ARG A 17 -18.99 12.65 10.58
C ARG A 17 -19.28 11.88 9.30
N ALA A 18 -18.66 10.71 9.16
CA ALA A 18 -18.82 9.87 7.97
C ALA A 18 -20.28 9.42 7.71
N GLY A 19 -21.12 9.36 8.75
CA GLY A 19 -22.54 9.02 8.62
C GLY A 19 -23.43 10.17 8.14
N GLU A 20 -22.91 11.39 8.07
CA GLU A 20 -23.63 12.59 7.62
C GLU A 20 -23.31 12.93 6.15
N LEU A 21 -22.48 12.11 5.49
CA LEU A 21 -22.10 12.32 4.10
C LEU A 21 -23.29 12.00 3.18
N SER A 22 -23.51 12.86 2.19
CA SER A 22 -24.47 12.56 1.13
C SER A 22 -23.88 11.57 0.12
N ASP A 23 -24.73 10.82 -0.57
CA ASP A 23 -24.29 9.89 -1.62
C ASP A 23 -23.53 10.62 -2.75
N GLU A 24 -23.89 11.87 -3.05
CA GLU A 24 -23.17 12.71 -4.01
C GLU A 24 -21.74 13.05 -3.56
N GLU A 25 -21.54 13.35 -2.26
CA GLU A 25 -20.22 13.59 -1.69
C GLU A 25 -19.36 12.31 -1.76
N VAL A 26 -19.99 11.14 -1.52
CA VAL A 26 -19.31 9.84 -1.63
C VAL A 26 -18.87 9.55 -3.06
N GLU A 27 -19.74 9.75 -4.05
CA GLU A 27 -19.38 9.56 -5.47
C GLU A 27 -18.26 10.49 -5.92
N LYS A 28 -18.26 11.76 -5.49
CA LYS A 28 -17.15 12.70 -5.73
C LYS A 28 -15.84 12.19 -5.15
N ILE A 29 -15.86 11.67 -3.92
CA ILE A 29 -14.67 11.09 -3.30
C ILE A 29 -14.16 9.89 -4.12
N VAL A 30 -15.06 8.99 -4.54
CA VAL A 30 -14.70 7.79 -5.32
C VAL A 30 -14.10 8.13 -6.68
N THR A 31 -14.67 9.14 -7.37
CA THR A 31 -14.15 9.60 -8.67
C THR A 31 -12.76 10.24 -8.55
N ILE A 32 -12.54 11.07 -7.52
CA ILE A 32 -11.22 11.65 -7.22
C ILE A 32 -10.20 10.57 -6.87
N MET A 33 -10.60 9.57 -6.08
CA MET A 33 -9.73 8.46 -5.71
C MET A 33 -9.31 7.62 -6.91
N SER A 34 -10.22 7.41 -7.87
CA SER A 34 -9.98 6.62 -9.07
C SER A 34 -9.10 7.38 -10.08
N ASN A 35 -9.29 8.69 -10.22
CA ASN A 35 -8.61 9.53 -11.21
C ASN A 35 -7.85 10.72 -10.60
N PRO A 36 -6.86 10.49 -9.71
CA PRO A 36 -6.24 11.57 -8.92
C PRO A 36 -5.52 12.63 -9.77
N ARG A 37 -5.02 12.27 -10.95
CA ARG A 37 -4.30 13.18 -11.85
C ARG A 37 -5.22 14.25 -12.46
N GLN A 38 -6.48 13.91 -12.74
CA GLN A 38 -7.45 14.85 -13.28
C GLN A 38 -7.79 15.97 -12.27
N TYR A 39 -7.73 15.65 -10.97
CA TYR A 39 -8.00 16.59 -9.87
C TYR A 39 -6.74 17.30 -9.34
N LYS A 40 -5.70 17.41 -10.17
CA LYS A 40 -4.45 18.13 -9.88
C LYS A 40 -3.69 17.61 -8.65
N ILE A 41 -3.76 16.31 -8.36
CA ILE A 41 -2.89 15.67 -7.36
C ILE A 41 -1.53 15.39 -8.02
N PRO A 42 -0.40 15.81 -7.42
CA PRO A 42 0.92 15.61 -8.02
C PRO A 42 1.32 14.14 -8.17
N ASP A 43 2.06 13.82 -9.24
CA ASP A 43 2.49 12.45 -9.55
C ASP A 43 3.39 11.85 -8.45
N TRP A 44 4.20 12.66 -7.77
CA TRP A 44 5.06 12.22 -6.65
C TRP A 44 4.28 11.73 -5.43
N PHE A 45 3.00 12.07 -5.32
CA PHE A 45 2.14 11.67 -4.20
C PHE A 45 1.46 10.30 -4.42
N LEU A 46 1.48 9.79 -5.65
CA LEU A 46 0.84 8.54 -6.02
C LEU A 46 1.66 7.33 -5.53
N ASN A 47 0.96 6.25 -5.18
CA ASN A 47 1.58 5.04 -4.63
C ASN A 47 2.31 4.16 -5.67
N ARG A 48 1.94 4.24 -6.95
CA ARG A 48 2.64 3.56 -8.05
C ARG A 48 3.09 4.56 -9.09
N GLN A 49 4.36 4.91 -8.99
CA GLN A 49 5.02 5.84 -9.90
C GLN A 49 5.78 5.05 -10.97
N LYS A 50 5.64 5.48 -12.23
CA LYS A 50 6.33 4.91 -13.39
C LYS A 50 6.30 3.37 -13.39
N ASP A 51 5.12 2.80 -13.64
CA ASP A 51 4.95 1.35 -13.67
C ASP A 51 5.93 0.67 -14.65
N VAL A 52 6.42 -0.52 -14.28
CA VAL A 52 7.44 -1.24 -15.07
C VAL A 52 6.90 -1.71 -16.43
N LYS A 53 5.59 -1.99 -16.54
CA LYS A 53 4.96 -2.42 -17.79
C LYS A 53 4.56 -1.22 -18.64
N ASP A 54 3.74 -0.35 -18.05
CA ASP A 54 3.04 0.69 -18.83
C ASP A 54 3.70 2.07 -18.74
N GLY A 55 4.66 2.27 -17.82
CA GLY A 55 5.29 3.58 -17.56
C GLY A 55 4.38 4.63 -16.93
N LYS A 56 3.10 4.31 -16.73
CA LYS A 56 2.08 5.23 -16.21
C LYS A 56 2.23 5.45 -14.70
N PHE A 57 1.75 6.59 -14.25
CA PHE A 57 1.60 6.94 -12.84
C PHE A 57 0.14 6.72 -12.44
N SER A 58 -0.09 5.96 -11.37
CA SER A 58 -1.44 5.64 -10.90
C SER A 58 -1.50 5.53 -9.38
N GLN A 59 -2.70 5.80 -8.84
CA GLN A 59 -3.03 5.38 -7.50
C GLN A 59 -3.75 4.03 -7.57
N ILE A 60 -3.18 3.00 -6.97
CA ILE A 60 -3.83 1.70 -6.89
C ILE A 60 -4.63 1.57 -5.60
N MET A 61 -5.83 0.98 -5.71
CA MET A 61 -6.77 0.76 -4.62
C MET A 61 -7.10 -0.73 -4.42
N SER A 62 -7.40 -1.09 -3.17
CA SER A 62 -8.00 -2.37 -2.73
C SER A 62 -7.49 -3.59 -3.52
N ASN A 63 -8.39 -4.36 -4.16
CA ASN A 63 -8.08 -5.58 -4.89
C ASN A 63 -7.00 -5.43 -5.97
N VAL A 64 -6.94 -4.25 -6.63
CA VAL A 64 -5.95 -4.01 -7.68
C VAL A 64 -4.54 -3.93 -7.08
N LEU A 65 -4.41 -3.50 -5.82
CA LEU A 65 -3.13 -3.42 -5.12
C LEU A 65 -2.55 -4.81 -4.91
N ASP A 66 -3.36 -5.74 -4.43
CA ASP A 66 -2.94 -7.12 -4.18
C ASP A 66 -2.54 -7.81 -5.47
N SER A 67 -3.32 -7.64 -6.54
CA SER A 67 -2.99 -8.18 -7.87
C SER A 67 -1.66 -7.63 -8.37
N LYS A 68 -1.42 -6.32 -8.25
CA LYS A 68 -0.16 -5.70 -8.67
C LYS A 68 1.04 -6.15 -7.83
N ILE A 69 0.89 -6.30 -6.52
CA ILE A 69 1.95 -6.83 -5.65
C ILE A 69 2.29 -8.28 -6.05
N ARG A 70 1.28 -9.12 -6.33
CA ARG A 70 1.51 -10.49 -6.80
C ARG A 70 2.25 -10.51 -8.13
N GLU A 71 1.83 -9.71 -9.11
CA GLU A 71 2.53 -9.59 -10.40
C GLU A 71 3.99 -9.17 -10.24
N ASP A 72 4.26 -8.18 -9.38
CA ASP A 72 5.62 -7.70 -9.13
C ASP A 72 6.48 -8.79 -8.48
N LEU A 73 5.94 -9.53 -7.51
CA LEU A 73 6.65 -10.62 -6.85
C LEU A 73 6.92 -11.79 -7.78
N GLU A 74 5.94 -12.20 -8.59
CA GLU A 74 6.12 -13.27 -9.58
C GLU A 74 7.17 -12.90 -10.63
N ARG A 75 7.18 -11.65 -11.09
CA ARG A 75 8.24 -11.16 -11.98
C ARG A 75 9.62 -11.27 -11.32
N LEU A 76 9.76 -10.87 -10.05
CA LEU A 76 11.04 -10.98 -9.32
C LEU A 76 11.48 -12.43 -9.13
N LYS A 77 10.54 -13.34 -8.85
CA LYS A 77 10.81 -14.79 -8.74
C LYS A 77 11.26 -15.38 -10.07
N LYS A 78 10.59 -15.03 -11.18
CA LYS A 78 10.91 -15.51 -12.52
C LYS A 78 12.29 -15.07 -13.00
N ILE A 79 12.69 -13.83 -12.68
CA ILE A 79 14.04 -13.29 -12.98
C ILE A 79 15.12 -13.91 -12.07
N ARG A 80 14.74 -14.60 -10.99
CA ARG A 80 15.63 -15.16 -9.97
C ARG A 80 16.54 -14.12 -9.29
N VAL A 81 16.07 -12.89 -9.15
CA VAL A 81 16.81 -11.87 -8.40
C VAL A 81 16.77 -12.19 -6.90
N HIS A 82 17.86 -11.91 -6.17
CA HIS A 82 18.01 -12.21 -4.75
C HIS A 82 16.79 -11.78 -3.90
N ARG A 83 16.24 -10.58 -4.15
CA ARG A 83 15.04 -10.08 -3.46
C ARG A 83 13.80 -10.97 -3.72
N GLY A 84 13.62 -11.43 -4.95
CA GLY A 84 12.52 -12.33 -5.36
C GLY A 84 12.64 -13.71 -4.72
N LEU A 85 13.84 -14.28 -4.69
CA LEU A 85 14.12 -15.55 -4.03
C LEU A 85 13.87 -15.48 -2.52
N ARG A 86 14.29 -14.38 -1.86
CA ARG A 86 13.98 -14.18 -0.44
C ARG A 86 12.49 -14.05 -0.16
N HIS A 87 11.73 -13.40 -1.04
CA HIS A 87 10.27 -13.38 -0.95
C HIS A 87 9.67 -14.78 -1.09
N TYR A 88 10.18 -15.60 -2.01
CA TYR A 88 9.75 -16.98 -2.18
C TYR A 88 10.02 -17.84 -0.92
N TRP A 89 11.17 -17.66 -0.28
CA TRP A 89 11.52 -18.35 0.97
C TRP A 89 10.91 -17.74 2.25
N GLY A 90 10.12 -16.66 2.14
CA GLY A 90 9.52 -15.99 3.30
C GLY A 90 10.54 -15.28 4.22
N LEU A 91 11.71 -14.91 3.68
CA LEU A 91 12.76 -14.22 4.42
C LEU A 91 12.64 -12.69 4.29
N ARG A 92 13.16 -11.97 5.28
CA ARG A 92 13.16 -10.50 5.29
C ARG A 92 13.99 -9.94 4.14
N VAL A 93 13.46 -9.02 3.33
CA VAL A 93 14.10 -8.67 2.04
C VAL A 93 15.10 -7.52 2.06
N ARG A 94 15.11 -6.68 3.09
CA ARG A 94 15.94 -5.46 3.17
C ARG A 94 17.35 -5.67 3.75
N GLY A 95 17.86 -6.91 3.75
CA GLY A 95 19.19 -7.21 4.29
C GLY A 95 19.30 -7.16 5.82
N GLN A 96 18.17 -7.13 6.53
CA GLN A 96 18.16 -7.18 7.99
C GLN A 96 18.80 -8.48 8.51
N HIS A 97 19.55 -8.40 9.61
CA HIS A 97 20.15 -9.57 10.25
C HIS A 97 19.08 -10.50 10.82
N THR A 98 19.03 -11.73 10.32
CA THR A 98 18.08 -12.78 10.74
C THR A 98 18.65 -13.73 11.79
N LYS A 99 19.88 -13.50 12.29
CA LYS A 99 20.50 -14.32 13.34
C LYS A 99 19.69 -14.29 14.64
N THR A 100 19.29 -13.09 15.06
CA THR A 100 18.60 -12.83 16.34
C THR A 100 17.12 -12.46 16.19
N THR A 101 16.72 -11.89 15.06
CA THR A 101 15.36 -11.35 14.86
C THR A 101 14.51 -12.25 13.93
N GLY A 102 13.19 -12.24 14.11
CA GLY A 102 12.27 -13.01 13.27
C GLY A 102 12.14 -14.50 13.63
N ARG A 103 12.61 -14.88 14.83
CA ARG A 103 12.35 -16.21 15.39
C ARG A 103 10.91 -16.29 15.92
N ARG A 104 10.27 -17.46 15.78
CA ARG A 104 8.99 -17.77 16.42
C ARG A 104 9.25 -18.53 17.72
N GLY A 105 8.63 -18.08 18.82
CA GLY A 105 8.80 -18.62 20.17
C GLY A 105 8.89 -17.49 21.20
N ARG A 106 8.34 -17.70 22.40
CA ARG A 106 8.58 -16.80 23.54
C ARG A 106 10.07 -16.85 23.90
N THR A 107 10.66 -15.70 24.25
CA THR A 107 11.93 -15.68 24.98
C THR A 107 11.73 -16.51 26.24
N VAL A 108 12.47 -17.61 26.39
CA VAL A 108 12.59 -18.34 27.65
C VAL A 108 13.42 -17.50 28.61
N GLY A 109 12.82 -16.43 29.12
CA GLY A 109 13.21 -15.83 30.39
C GLY A 109 12.51 -16.56 31.54
N VAL A 110 12.60 -16.00 32.75
CA VAL A 110 12.05 -16.58 33.98
C VAL A 110 10.55 -16.86 33.86
N SER A 111 10.17 -18.13 34.01
CA SER A 111 8.76 -18.54 34.16
C SER A 111 8.29 -18.19 35.57
N LYS A 112 7.45 -17.17 35.72
CA LYS A 112 6.66 -17.02 36.96
C LYS A 112 5.52 -18.03 36.94
N LYS A 113 5.38 -18.80 38.03
CA LYS A 113 4.17 -19.61 38.27
C LYS A 113 2.94 -18.68 38.26
N LYS A 114 1.88 -19.12 37.58
CA LYS A 114 0.56 -18.55 37.76
C LYS A 114 0.04 -18.88 39.15
#